data_AF-A0A2S6R2M4-F1
#
_entry.id   AF-A0A2S6R2M4-F1
#
_cell.length_a   1.000
_cell.length_b   1.000
_cell.length_c   1.000
_cell.angle_alpha   90.00
_cell.angle_beta   90.00
_cell.angle_gamma   90.00
#
_symmetry.space_group_name_H-M   'P 1'
#
loop_
_entity.id
_entity.type
_entity.pdbx_description
1 polymer ?
#
loop_
_entity_poly.entity_id
_entity_poly.type
_entity_poly.pdbx_seq_one_letter_code
_entity_poly.pdbx_strand_id
1 'polypeptide(L)'
;AQADVAATLIANAVDVDHERIGRGPANSLSDDSDLDDLPVTVKVGELPSDAIDRALFAGLACAHALQARGLIFSAYLSLQGHLKFAGADVRLSAAGGTT
;
A
#
# COMPACT_ATOMS: atom_id res chain seq x y z
N ALA A 1 -4.59 -11.19 13.19
CA ALA A 1 -3.90 -11.23 11.89
C ALA A 1 -4.65 -10.54 10.74
N GLN A 2 -5.94 -10.16 10.87
CA GLN A 2 -6.69 -9.52 9.77
C GLN A 2 -6.06 -8.19 9.31
N ALA A 3 -5.56 -7.39 10.26
CA ALA A 3 -4.88 -6.13 9.97
C ALA A 3 -3.57 -6.34 9.18
N ASP A 4 -2.77 -7.34 9.54
CA ASP A 4 -1.50 -7.65 8.86
C ASP A 4 -1.75 -8.07 7.42
N VAL A 5 -2.76 -8.92 7.19
CA VAL A 5 -3.17 -9.33 5.84
C VAL A 5 -3.63 -8.11 5.03
N ALA A 6 -4.43 -7.22 5.62
CA ALA A 6 -4.86 -5.99 4.94
C ALA A 6 -3.67 -5.08 4.59
N ALA A 7 -2.71 -4.92 5.50
CA ALA A 7 -1.51 -4.14 5.26
C ALA A 7 -0.67 -4.72 4.12
N THR A 8 -0.47 -6.04 4.09
CA THR A 8 0.23 -6.72 2.98
C THR A 8 -0.50 -6.53 1.65
N LEU A 9 -1.82 -6.68 1.62
CA LEU A 9 -2.61 -6.49 0.39
C LEU A 9 -2.55 -5.05 -0.13
N ILE A 10 -2.65 -4.07 0.77
CA ILE A 10 -2.55 -2.65 0.40
C ILE A 10 -1.15 -2.32 -0.10
N ALA A 11 -0.10 -2.78 0.59
CA ALA A 11 1.28 -2.55 0.18
C ALA A 11 1.57 -3.16 -1.21
N ASN A 12 1.11 -4.39 -1.46
CA ASN A 12 1.25 -5.03 -2.76
C ASN A 12 0.44 -4.34 -3.87
N ALA A 13 -0.63 -3.62 -3.52
CA ALA A 13 -1.41 -2.81 -4.45
C ALA A 13 -0.76 -1.43 -4.72
N VAL A 14 0.19 -0.97 -3.89
CA VAL A 14 1.02 0.20 -4.18
C VAL A 14 2.13 -0.21 -5.13
N ASP A 15 1.76 -0.38 -6.40
CA ASP A 15 2.67 -0.84 -7.45
C ASP A 15 2.38 -0.11 -8.77
N VAL A 16 3.40 0.01 -9.61
CA VAL A 16 3.30 0.59 -10.95
C VAL A 16 4.33 -0.07 -11.85
N ASP A 17 3.97 -0.34 -13.10
CA ASP A 17 4.96 -0.78 -14.08
C ASP A 17 5.80 0.43 -14.53
N HIS A 18 7.10 0.38 -14.27
CA HIS A 18 8.03 1.46 -14.61
C HIS A 18 9.44 0.89 -14.77
N GLU A 19 10.18 1.35 -15.78
CA GLU A 19 11.56 0.92 -16.08
C GLU A 19 12.57 1.12 -14.93
N ARG A 20 12.20 1.96 -13.96
CA ARG A 20 13.02 2.27 -12.77
C ARG A 20 12.77 1.30 -11.62
N ILE A 21 11.77 0.43 -11.75
CA ILE A 21 11.49 -0.68 -10.85
C ILE A 21 12.13 -1.92 -11.46
N GLY A 22 13.27 -2.31 -10.92
CA GLY A 22 13.93 -3.56 -11.28
C GLY A 22 13.22 -4.72 -10.61
N ARG A 23 12.82 -5.72 -11.41
CA ARG A 23 12.35 -7.03 -10.93
C ARG A 23 13.37 -8.10 -11.28
N GLY A 24 13.62 -9.02 -10.35
CA GLY A 24 14.56 -10.12 -10.50
C GLY A 24 14.21 -11.27 -9.57
N PRO A 25 14.81 -12.46 -9.74
CA PRO A 25 14.47 -13.62 -8.93
C PRO A 25 14.85 -13.34 -7.45
N ALA A 26 14.06 -13.85 -6.51
CA ALA A 26 14.27 -13.58 -5.10
C ALA A 26 15.63 -14.09 -4.59
N ASN A 27 16.09 -15.23 -5.13
CA ASN A 27 17.42 -15.77 -4.86
C ASN A 27 18.59 -14.86 -5.29
N SER A 28 18.37 -13.86 -6.17
CA SER A 28 19.40 -12.87 -6.50
C SER A 28 19.67 -11.85 -5.40
N LEU A 29 18.75 -11.73 -4.43
CA LEU A 29 18.90 -10.86 -3.24
C LEU A 29 19.41 -11.63 -2.02
N SER A 30 19.04 -12.91 -1.89
CA SER A 30 19.40 -13.76 -0.76
C SER A 30 19.37 -15.23 -1.17
N ASP A 31 20.49 -15.93 -0.97
CA ASP A 31 20.63 -17.34 -1.33
C ASP A 31 19.65 -18.27 -0.56
N ASP A 32 19.16 -17.84 0.61
CA ASP A 32 18.22 -18.60 1.45
C ASP A 32 16.76 -18.15 1.26
N SER A 33 16.42 -17.52 0.14
CA SER A 33 15.05 -17.03 -0.09
C SER A 33 14.06 -18.16 -0.34
N ASP A 34 13.06 -18.30 0.55
CA ASP A 34 11.91 -19.22 0.38
C ASP A 34 11.03 -18.93 -0.85
N LEU A 35 11.30 -17.83 -1.56
CA LEU A 35 10.60 -17.43 -2.79
C LEU A 35 11.29 -17.92 -4.06
N ASP A 36 12.48 -18.56 -3.96
CA ASP A 36 13.25 -19.13 -5.07
C ASP A 36 13.38 -18.16 -6.28
N ASP A 37 13.01 -18.61 -7.47
CA ASP A 37 13.08 -17.86 -8.74
C ASP A 37 11.90 -16.88 -8.94
N LEU A 38 11.03 -16.71 -7.94
CA LEU A 38 9.88 -15.80 -8.07
C LEU A 38 10.38 -14.36 -8.28
N PRO A 39 9.89 -13.64 -9.32
CA PRO A 39 10.33 -12.28 -9.58
C PRO A 39 9.81 -11.33 -8.49
N VAL A 40 10.74 -10.74 -7.75
CA VAL A 40 10.48 -9.74 -6.70
C VAL A 40 11.08 -8.39 -7.08
N THR A 41 10.62 -7.32 -6.45
CA THR A 41 11.18 -5.99 -6.62
C THR A 41 12.57 -5.93 -5.97
N VAL A 42 13.62 -5.86 -6.80
CA VAL A 42 15.02 -5.83 -6.34
C VAL A 42 15.59 -4.42 -6.23
N LYS A 43 15.00 -3.47 -6.96
CA LYS A 43 15.42 -2.07 -6.99
C LYS A 43 14.27 -1.16 -7.33
N VAL A 44 14.18 -0.04 -6.64
CA VAL A 44 13.29 1.06 -7.00
C VAL A 44 14.14 2.32 -7.11
N GLY A 45 14.36 2.80 -8.33
CA GLY A 45 14.96 4.11 -8.59
C GLY A 45 14.00 5.26 -8.27
N GLU A 46 14.47 6.49 -8.34
CA GLU A 46 13.59 7.67 -8.19
C GLU A 46 12.47 7.63 -9.23
N LEU A 47 11.23 7.63 -8.81
CA LEU A 47 10.08 7.57 -9.72
C LEU A 47 9.61 8.99 -10.06
N PRO A 48 9.13 9.23 -11.29
CA PRO A 48 8.46 10.49 -11.59
C PRO A 48 7.15 10.58 -10.78
N SER A 49 6.73 11.80 -10.47
CA SER A 49 5.60 12.05 -9.58
C SER A 49 4.29 11.41 -10.05
N ASP A 50 4.08 11.31 -11.37
CA ASP A 50 2.91 10.66 -11.96
C ASP A 50 2.88 9.14 -11.70
N ALA A 51 4.04 8.48 -11.74
CA ALA A 51 4.16 7.06 -11.43
C ALA A 51 3.93 6.81 -9.94
N ILE A 52 4.46 7.67 -9.07
CA ILE A 52 4.22 7.63 -7.62
C ILE A 52 2.73 7.80 -7.32
N ASP A 53 2.08 8.79 -7.93
CA ASP A 53 0.65 9.02 -7.75
C ASP A 53 -0.17 7.81 -8.22
N ARG A 54 0.14 7.23 -9.38
CA ARG A 54 -0.54 6.01 -9.88
C ARG A 54 -0.44 4.86 -8.89
N ALA A 55 0.76 4.56 -8.39
CA ALA A 55 0.97 3.49 -7.41
C ALA A 55 0.18 3.76 -6.12
N LEU A 56 0.27 4.98 -5.58
CA LEU A 56 -0.45 5.34 -4.35
C LEU A 56 -1.98 5.32 -4.54
N PHE A 57 -2.50 5.70 -5.72
CA PHE A 57 -3.93 5.60 -6.01
C PHE A 57 -4.41 4.15 -6.11
N ALA A 58 -3.61 3.25 -6.67
CA ALA A 58 -3.93 1.82 -6.71
C ALA A 58 -4.01 1.23 -5.28
N GLY A 59 -3.05 1.56 -4.41
CA GLY A 59 -3.11 1.20 -3.00
C GLY A 59 -4.31 1.80 -2.27
N LEU A 60 -4.65 3.07 -2.56
CA LEU A 60 -5.79 3.75 -1.95
C LEU A 60 -7.12 3.08 -2.34
N ALA A 61 -7.26 2.68 -3.61
CA ALA A 61 -8.42 1.94 -4.08
C ALA A 61 -8.58 0.59 -3.35
N CYS A 62 -7.47 -0.13 -3.14
CA CYS A 62 -7.45 -1.36 -2.33
C CYS A 62 -7.89 -1.08 -0.89
N ALA A 63 -7.32 -0.04 -0.26
CA ALA A 63 -7.66 0.36 1.11
C ALA A 63 -9.16 0.70 1.25
N HIS A 64 -9.72 1.46 0.31
CA HIS A 64 -11.16 1.78 0.28
C HIS A 64 -12.02 0.52 0.14
N ALA A 65 -11.62 -0.45 -0.70
CA ALA A 65 -12.35 -1.71 -0.85
C ALA A 65 -12.32 -2.53 0.45
N LEU A 66 -11.21 -2.53 1.18
CA LEU A 66 -11.09 -3.19 2.48
C LEU A 66 -11.90 -2.46 3.57
N GLN A 67 -11.93 -1.12 3.56
CA GLN A 67 -12.79 -0.32 4.45
C GLN A 67 -14.27 -0.60 4.20
N ALA A 68 -14.71 -0.64 2.94
CA ALA A 68 -16.10 -0.95 2.59
C ALA A 68 -16.54 -2.33 3.09
N ARG A 69 -15.58 -3.26 3.26
CA ARG A 69 -15.79 -4.59 3.83
C ARG A 69 -15.65 -4.65 5.36
N GLY A 70 -15.41 -3.51 6.02
CA GLY A 70 -15.18 -3.43 7.46
C GLY A 70 -13.87 -4.08 7.91
N LEU A 71 -12.93 -4.33 6.99
CA LEU A 71 -11.70 -5.06 7.29
C LEU A 71 -10.63 -4.18 7.93
N ILE A 72 -10.67 -2.87 7.64
CA ILE A 72 -9.82 -1.84 8.22
C ILE A 72 -10.62 -0.56 8.48
N PHE A 73 -10.18 0.25 9.44
CA PHE A 73 -10.74 1.58 9.69
C PHE A 73 -10.06 2.67 8.85
N SER A 74 -8.74 2.61 8.75
CA SER A 74 -7.93 3.57 7.99
C SER A 74 -6.63 2.94 7.49
N ALA A 75 -5.97 3.58 6.52
CA ALA A 75 -4.66 3.22 6.02
C ALA A 75 -3.83 4.46 5.69
N TYR A 76 -2.54 4.38 6.02
CA TYR A 76 -1.50 5.35 5.67
C TYR A 76 -0.60 4.77 4.59
N LEU A 77 -0.50 5.44 3.46
CA LEU A 77 0.30 4.99 2.32
C LEU A 77 1.40 6.01 2.04
N SER A 78 2.64 5.53 1.90
CA SER A 78 3.81 6.33 1.63
C SER A 78 4.65 5.71 0.51
N LEU A 79 5.10 6.53 -0.44
CA LEU A 79 6.02 6.13 -1.50
C LEU A 79 6.93 7.31 -1.85
N GLN A 80 8.24 7.15 -1.63
CA GLN A 80 9.29 8.15 -1.91
C GLN A 80 8.95 9.58 -1.43
N GLY A 81 8.40 9.70 -0.21
CA GLY A 81 8.05 11.00 0.40
C GLY A 81 6.67 11.54 0.04
N HIS A 82 5.95 10.89 -0.89
CA HIS A 82 4.55 11.21 -1.19
C HIS A 82 3.62 10.37 -0.32
N LEU A 83 2.52 10.98 0.12
CA LEU A 83 1.57 10.38 1.06
C LEU A 83 0.15 10.39 0.51
N LYS A 84 -0.60 9.32 0.77
CA LYS A 84 -2.06 9.27 0.64
C LYS A 84 -2.65 8.59 1.88
N PHE A 85 -3.90 8.92 2.18
CA PHE A 85 -4.59 8.45 3.37
C PHE A 85 -5.98 7.94 2.98
N ALA A 86 -6.33 6.73 3.43
CA ALA A 86 -7.69 6.21 3.41
C ALA A 86 -8.23 6.25 4.84
N GLY A 87 -9.30 7.00 5.08
CA GLY A 87 -9.87 7.18 6.41
C GLY A 87 -11.12 8.05 6.33
N ALA A 88 -12.11 7.76 7.16
CA ALA A 88 -13.21 8.72 7.32
C ALA A 88 -12.66 9.97 8.03
N ASP A 89 -13.06 11.14 7.57
CA ASP A 89 -13.04 12.34 8.40
C ASP A 89 -13.98 12.04 9.58
N VAL A 90 -13.40 11.69 10.74
CA VAL A 90 -14.16 11.67 11.98
C VAL A 90 -14.48 13.13 12.28
N ARG A 91 -15.61 13.61 11.74
CA ARG A 91 -16.34 14.67 12.40
C ARG A 91 -16.80 14.09 13.73
N LEU A 92 -16.10 14.44 14.79
CA LEU A 92 -16.61 14.32 16.14
C LEU A 92 -17.91 15.12 16.18
N SER A 93 -19.05 14.47 15.92
CA SER A 93 -20.34 15.06 16.23
C SER A 93 -20.39 15.15 17.75
N ALA A 94 -20.26 16.35 18.28
CA ALA A 94 -20.56 16.64 19.67
C ALA A 94 -22.05 16.38 19.89
N ALA A 95 -22.42 15.13 20.15
CA ALA A 95 -23.73 14.81 20.69
C ALA A 95 -23.69 15.09 22.20
N GLY A 96 -23.81 16.38 22.54
CA GLY A 96 -24.52 16.75 23.75
C GLY A 96 -25.99 16.36 23.57
N GLY A 97 -26.60 15.76 24.60
CA GLY A 97 -27.98 15.30 24.54
C GLY A 97 -28.37 14.46 25.73
N THR A 98 -28.63 15.14 26.83
CA THR A 98 -29.47 14.79 27.99
C THR A 98 -30.48 13.66 27.76
N THR A 99 -30.52 12.70 28.68
CA THR A 99 -31.72 12.34 29.47
C THR A 99 -31.27 11.82 30.82
#